data_AF-A0A7M5XBQ4-F1
#
_entry.id   AF-A0A7M5XBQ4-F1
#
_cell.length_a   1.000
_cell.length_b   1.000
_cell.length_c   1.000
_cell.angle_alpha   90.00
_cell.angle_beta   90.00
_cell.angle_gamma   90.00
#
_symmetry.space_group_name_H-M   'P 1'
#
loop_
_entity.id
_entity.type
_entity.pdbx_description
1 polymer ?
#
loop_
_entity_poly.entity_id
_entity_poly.type
_entity_poly.pdbx_seq_one_letter_code
_entity_poly.pdbx_strand_id
1 'polypeptide(L)'
;DIDECALGSDGCQQNCVNTEGSFNCTCNPGYFLSSDNTTCEDIDECALGSDGCQQNCVNTEGSFNCTCNPGYFLSSDNKTCEDIDECALGSDGCQQNCVNTEGSFNCTCNPGYRFSSDNTACEVDILAMIAPWSNWTDWDKPCGGGFQFRT
;
A
#
# COMPACT_ATOMS: atom_id res chain seq x y z
N ASP A 1 17.64 -53.07 12.24
CA ASP A 1 16.98 -51.77 12.26
C ASP A 1 15.47 -51.99 12.21
N ILE A 2 14.70 -51.22 12.97
CA ILE A 2 13.24 -51.23 12.95
C ILE A 2 12.86 -49.90 12.33
N ASP A 3 11.97 -49.87 11.34
CA ASP A 3 11.53 -48.61 10.73
C ASP A 3 10.40 -48.00 11.58
N GLU A 4 10.76 -47.11 12.52
CA GLU A 4 9.76 -46.46 13.39
C GLU A 4 8.79 -45.56 12.61
N CYS A 5 9.23 -45.00 11.48
CA CYS A 5 8.40 -44.15 10.62
C CYS A 5 7.30 -44.97 9.91
N ALA A 6 7.64 -46.17 9.42
CA ALA A 6 6.66 -47.07 8.79
C ALA A 6 5.67 -47.65 9.82
N LEU A 7 6.08 -47.74 11.08
CA LEU A 7 5.24 -48.20 12.18
C LEU A 7 4.34 -47.11 12.76
N GLY A 8 4.60 -45.84 12.47
CA GLY A 8 3.87 -44.68 13.02
C GLY A 8 4.07 -44.52 14.53
N SER A 9 5.19 -45.02 15.06
CA SER A 9 5.57 -44.93 16.48
C SER A 9 6.68 -43.92 16.73
N ASP A 10 7.00 -43.10 15.73
CA ASP A 10 8.07 -42.09 15.75
C ASP A 10 7.72 -40.86 16.61
N GLY A 11 6.44 -40.48 16.71
CA GLY A 11 6.03 -39.32 17.51
C GLY A 11 6.49 -37.97 16.94
N CYS A 12 6.95 -37.91 15.69
CA CYS A 12 7.25 -36.68 15.00
C CYS A 12 5.96 -35.92 14.67
N GLN A 13 5.94 -34.60 14.86
CA GLN A 13 4.79 -33.78 14.50
C GLN A 13 4.58 -33.71 12.98
N GLN A 14 5.68 -33.68 12.21
CA GLN A 14 5.65 -33.55 10.76
C GLN A 14 6.31 -34.75 10.07
N ASN A 15 7.61 -34.67 9.76
CA ASN A 15 8.27 -35.68 8.96
C ASN A 15 9.17 -36.57 9.82
N CYS A 16 9.11 -37.88 9.60
CA CYS A 16 10.01 -38.86 10.19
C CYS A 16 11.03 -39.35 9.16
N VAL A 17 12.29 -39.47 9.57
CA VAL A 17 13.39 -40.03 8.78
C VAL A 17 14.00 -41.19 9.55
N ASN A 18 13.79 -42.41 9.07
CA ASN A 18 14.39 -43.60 9.66
C ASN A 18 15.91 -43.60 9.45
N THR A 19 16.66 -43.97 10.49
CA THR A 19 18.13 -44.03 10.47
C THR A 19 18.60 -45.35 11.05
N GLU A 20 19.87 -45.73 10.87
CA GLU A 20 20.33 -47.00 11.42
C GLU A 20 20.34 -46.97 12.96
N GLY A 21 19.42 -47.73 13.57
CA GLY A 21 19.30 -47.90 15.01
C GLY A 21 18.44 -46.85 15.72
N SER A 22 17.82 -45.91 14.99
CA SER A 22 16.91 -44.89 15.53
C SER A 22 16.17 -44.15 14.40
N PHE A 23 15.47 -43.07 14.71
CA PHE A 23 14.85 -42.18 13.73
C PHE A 23 15.11 -40.72 14.12
N ASN A 24 14.96 -39.81 13.16
CA ASN A 24 15.01 -38.37 13.40
C ASN A 24 13.74 -37.71 12.87
N CYS A 25 13.21 -36.75 13.63
CA CYS A 25 12.16 -35.88 13.12
C CYS A 25 12.75 -34.71 12.34
N THR A 26 12.04 -34.30 11.29
CA THR A 26 12.37 -33.14 10.48
C THR A 26 11.13 -32.31 10.21
N CYS A 27 11.32 -31.01 9.97
CA CYS A 27 10.22 -30.08 9.75
C CYS A 27 10.14 -29.67 8.27
N ASN A 28 8.94 -29.32 7.85
CA ASN A 28 8.65 -28.71 6.56
C ASN A 28 9.34 -27.33 6.45
N PRO A 29 9.55 -26.81 5.23
CA PRO A 29 9.98 -25.43 5.04
C PRO A 29 9.08 -24.46 5.81
N GLY A 30 9.68 -23.42 6.42
CA GLY A 30 8.97 -22.46 7.28
C GLY A 30 8.89 -22.86 8.75
N TYR A 31 9.47 -24.01 9.14
CA TYR A 31 9.48 -24.47 10.53
C TYR A 31 10.89 -24.81 11.01
N PHE A 32 11.12 -24.73 12.31
CA PHE A 32 12.32 -25.24 12.97
C PHE A 32 11.98 -26.35 13.97
N LEU A 33 12.89 -27.31 14.13
CA LEU A 33 12.74 -28.39 15.10
C LEU A 33 12.98 -27.86 16.51
N SER A 34 12.01 -28.04 17.40
CA SER A 34 12.10 -27.62 18.79
C SER A 34 13.11 -28.47 19.58
N SER A 35 13.40 -28.04 20.81
CA SER A 35 14.38 -28.67 21.69
C SER A 35 14.00 -30.10 22.15
N ASP A 36 12.74 -30.50 21.96
CA ASP A 36 12.27 -31.86 22.22
C ASP A 36 12.60 -32.86 21.09
N ASN A 37 13.13 -32.38 19.96
CA ASN A 37 13.43 -33.12 18.75
C ASN A 37 12.21 -33.79 18.07
N THR A 38 10.99 -33.40 18.41
CA THR A 38 9.76 -33.99 17.83
C THR A 38 8.77 -32.94 17.32
N THR A 39 8.75 -31.75 17.95
CA THR A 39 7.83 -30.66 17.65
C THR A 39 8.44 -29.71 16.62
N CYS A 40 7.64 -29.27 15.67
CA CYS A 40 7.99 -28.29 14.66
C CYS A 40 7.29 -26.96 14.97
N GLU A 41 8.08 -25.96 15.29
CA GLU A 41 7.63 -24.61 15.59
C GLU A 41 7.79 -23.73 14.36
N ASP A 42 6.79 -22.87 14.13
CA ASP A 42 6.76 -21.96 13.00
C ASP A 42 7.90 -20.93 13.09
N ILE A 43 8.55 -20.64 11.96
CA ILE A 43 9.54 -19.57 11.88
C ILE A 43 8.80 -18.27 11.63
N ASP A 44 8.79 -17.37 12.61
CA ASP A 44 8.21 -16.04 12.41
C ASP A 44 9.17 -15.15 11.58
N GLU A 45 9.01 -15.15 10.26
CA GLU A 45 9.89 -14.36 9.38
C GLU A 45 9.73 -12.86 9.58
N CYS A 46 8.57 -12.40 10.07
CA CYS A 46 8.30 -11.00 10.37
C CYS A 46 9.06 -10.54 11.62
N ALA A 47 9.11 -11.36 12.67
CA ALA A 47 9.87 -11.07 13.88
C ALA A 47 11.39 -11.09 13.62
N LEU A 48 11.84 -11.91 12.67
CA LEU A 48 13.24 -11.97 12.23
C LEU A 48 13.63 -10.82 11.28
N GLY A 49 12.65 -10.14 10.66
CA GLY A 49 12.87 -9.11 9.66
C GLY A 49 13.49 -9.65 8.36
N SER A 50 13.27 -10.93 8.06
CA SER A 50 13.75 -11.61 6.85
C SER A 50 12.67 -11.78 5.78
N ASP A 51 11.48 -11.27 6.03
CA ASP A 51 10.30 -11.35 5.15
C ASP A 51 10.51 -10.63 3.81
N GLY A 52 11.18 -9.48 3.83
CA GLY A 52 11.44 -8.67 2.64
C GLY A 52 10.18 -8.01 2.07
N CYS A 53 9.12 -7.84 2.86
CA CYS A 53 7.97 -7.03 2.52
C CYS A 53 8.36 -5.54 2.45
N GLN A 54 7.83 -4.78 1.49
CA GLN A 54 8.09 -3.35 1.40
C GLN A 54 7.46 -2.55 2.54
N GLN A 55 6.27 -2.97 2.99
CA GLN A 55 5.51 -2.27 4.02
C GLN A 55 5.23 -3.17 5.23
N ASN A 56 4.15 -3.96 5.20
CA ASN A 56 3.73 -4.73 6.37
C ASN A 56 3.93 -6.23 6.13
N CYS A 57 4.38 -6.94 7.16
CA CYS A 57 4.50 -8.40 7.19
C CYS A 57 3.46 -8.99 8.15
N VAL A 58 2.85 -10.11 7.75
CA VAL A 58 1.92 -10.90 8.56
C VAL A 58 2.39 -12.33 8.58
N ASN A 59 2.83 -12.80 9.75
CA ASN A 59 3.27 -14.18 9.92
C ASN A 59 2.08 -15.15 9.86
N THR A 60 2.30 -16.32 9.29
CA THR A 60 1.30 -17.39 9.13
C THR A 60 1.93 -18.75 9.39
N GLU A 61 1.15 -19.78 9.66
CA GLU A 61 1.75 -21.10 9.88
C GLU A 61 2.46 -21.61 8.61
N GLY A 62 3.78 -21.77 8.72
CA GLY A 62 4.70 -22.27 7.71
C GLY A 62 5.17 -21.24 6.69
N SER A 63 4.79 -19.96 6.84
CA SER A 63 5.17 -18.89 5.91
C SER A 63 4.77 -17.49 6.43
N PHE A 64 4.84 -16.49 5.56
CA PHE A 64 4.36 -15.15 5.84
C PHE A 64 3.70 -14.55 4.59
N ASN A 65 2.91 -13.50 4.79
CA ASN A 65 2.34 -12.71 3.72
C ASN A 65 2.68 -11.24 3.89
N CYS A 66 2.99 -10.57 2.78
CA CYS A 66 3.11 -9.13 2.76
C CYS A 66 1.75 -8.47 2.54
N THR A 67 1.54 -7.34 3.20
CA THR A 67 0.34 -6.51 3.02
C THR A 67 0.73 -5.04 2.87
N CYS A 68 -0.12 -4.28 2.21
CA CYS A 68 0.11 -2.87 1.94
C CYS A 68 -0.78 -1.98 2.81
N ASN A 69 -0.29 -0.78 3.11
CA ASN A 69 -1.03 0.29 3.73
C ASN A 69 -2.22 0.71 2.86
N PRO A 70 -3.24 1.36 3.45
CA PRO A 70 -4.31 1.96 2.66
C PRO A 70 -3.77 2.90 1.57
N GLY A 71 -4.38 2.87 0.38
CA GLY A 71 -3.92 3.62 -0.79
C GLY A 71 -2.91 2.86 -1.68
N TYR A 72 -2.55 1.63 -1.32
CA TYR A 72 -1.62 0.80 -2.09
C TYR A 72 -2.19 -0.58 -2.40
N PHE A 73 -1.73 -1.20 -3.49
CA PHE A 73 -2.02 -2.59 -3.81
C PHE A 73 -0.74 -3.43 -3.84
N LEU A 74 -0.86 -4.71 -3.50
CA LEU A 74 0.25 -5.65 -3.52
C LEU A 74 0.56 -6.04 -4.97
N SER A 75 1.81 -5.86 -5.38
CA SER A 75 2.29 -6.22 -6.71
C SER A 75 2.38 -7.75 -6.88
N SER A 76 2.59 -8.18 -8.13
CA SER A 76 2.66 -9.59 -8.51
C SER A 76 3.83 -10.38 -7.89
N ASP A 77 4.83 -9.69 -7.34
CA ASP A 77 5.93 -10.29 -6.60
C ASP A 77 5.56 -10.67 -5.15
N ASN A 78 4.34 -10.32 -4.72
CA ASN A 78 3.81 -10.49 -3.36
C ASN A 78 4.64 -9.82 -2.27
N LYS A 79 5.43 -8.78 -2.60
CA LYS A 79 6.30 -8.07 -1.65
C LYS A 79 6.25 -6.56 -1.79
N THR A 80 6.13 -6.07 -3.01
CA THR A 80 6.14 -4.65 -3.35
C THR A 80 4.72 -4.09 -3.28
N CYS A 81 4.59 -2.89 -2.72
CA CYS A 81 3.35 -2.13 -2.61
C CYS A 81 3.41 -0.97 -3.60
N GLU A 82 2.50 -1.01 -4.57
CA GLU A 82 2.35 0.01 -5.60
C GLU A 82 1.19 0.94 -5.26
N ASP A 83 1.38 2.22 -5.50
CA ASP A 83 0.37 3.25 -5.26
C ASP A 83 -0.88 3.04 -6.12
N ILE A 84 -2.05 3.18 -5.53
CA ILE A 84 -3.32 3.16 -6.26
C ILE A 84 -3.56 4.56 -6.80
N ASP A 85 -3.43 4.75 -8.12
CA ASP A 85 -3.75 6.04 -8.73
C ASP A 85 -5.28 6.22 -8.83
N GLU A 86 -5.89 6.82 -7.80
CA GLU A 86 -7.34 7.01 -7.75
C GLU A 86 -7.84 7.98 -8.84
N CYS A 87 -6.98 8.90 -9.31
CA CYS A 87 -7.29 9.81 -10.40
C CYS A 87 -7.38 9.07 -11.74
N ALA A 88 -6.47 8.15 -12.00
CA ALA A 88 -6.48 7.32 -13.21
C ALA A 88 -7.66 6.34 -13.22
N LEU A 89 -8.06 5.85 -12.04
CA LEU A 89 -9.23 4.99 -11.87
C LEU A 89 -10.57 5.75 -11.92
N GLY A 90 -10.54 7.08 -11.74
CA GLY A 90 -11.74 7.91 -11.66
C GLY A 90 -12.57 7.64 -10.40
N SER A 91 -11.93 7.11 -9.35
CA SER A 91 -12.54 6.81 -8.05
C SER A 91 -12.23 7.88 -6.99
N ASP A 92 -11.57 8.97 -7.40
CA ASP A 92 -11.15 10.07 -6.54
C ASP A 92 -12.32 10.88 -5.96
N GLY A 93 -13.47 10.93 -6.66
CA GLY A 93 -14.64 11.67 -6.19
C GLY A 93 -14.41 13.20 -6.10
N CYS A 94 -13.36 13.72 -6.74
CA CYS A 94 -13.13 15.15 -6.83
C CYS A 94 -14.20 15.82 -7.70
N GLN A 95 -14.65 17.02 -7.30
CA GLN A 95 -15.60 17.78 -8.11
C GLN A 95 -14.97 18.27 -9.44
N GLN A 96 -13.68 18.61 -9.40
CA GLN A 96 -12.98 19.20 -10.54
C GLN A 96 -11.71 18.42 -10.87
N ASN A 97 -10.56 18.85 -10.37
CA ASN A 97 -9.29 18.23 -10.74
C ASN A 97 -8.83 17.27 -9.64
N CYS A 98 -8.28 16.14 -10.05
CA CYS A 98 -7.61 15.19 -9.17
C CYS A 98 -6.10 15.23 -9.44
N VAL A 99 -5.31 15.17 -8.36
CA VAL A 99 -3.85 15.06 -8.40
C VAL A 99 -3.43 13.89 -7.53
N ASN A 100 -2.90 12.83 -8.16
CA ASN A 100 -2.47 11.64 -7.46
C ASN A 100 -1.23 11.92 -6.60
N THR A 101 -1.11 11.25 -5.46
CA THR A 101 0.01 11.36 -4.52
C THR A 101 0.34 9.99 -3.94
N GLU A 102 1.53 9.78 -3.38
CA GLU A 102 1.84 8.48 -2.78
C GLU A 102 0.92 8.15 -1.59
N GLY A 103 0.09 7.12 -1.76
CA GLY A 103 -0.87 6.57 -0.80
C GLY A 103 -2.22 7.29 -0.74
N SER A 104 -2.46 8.28 -1.61
CA SER A 104 -3.72 9.04 -1.63
C SER A 104 -3.81 9.97 -2.85
N PHE A 105 -4.77 10.89 -2.84
CA PHE A 105 -4.90 11.91 -3.87
C PHE A 105 -5.35 13.23 -3.25
N ASN A 106 -5.15 14.32 -4.01
CA ASN A 106 -5.65 15.63 -3.65
C ASN A 106 -6.60 16.16 -4.72
N CYS A 107 -7.76 16.64 -4.29
CA CYS A 107 -8.64 17.41 -5.15
C CYS A 107 -8.15 18.86 -5.23
N THR A 108 -8.24 19.45 -6.42
CA THR A 108 -7.96 20.88 -6.63
C THR A 108 -9.05 21.53 -7.48
N CYS A 109 -9.26 22.83 -7.26
CA CYS A 109 -10.19 23.61 -8.05
C CYS A 109 -9.49 24.24 -9.26
N ASN A 110 -10.24 24.41 -10.34
CA ASN A 110 -9.82 25.15 -11.52
C ASN A 110 -9.49 26.62 -11.18
N PRO A 111 -8.65 27.28 -11.98
CA PRO A 111 -8.37 28.70 -11.80
C PRO A 111 -9.66 29.54 -11.72
N GLY A 112 -9.73 30.44 -10.73
CA GLY A 112 -10.92 31.24 -10.44
C GLY A 112 -11.96 30.56 -9.54
N TYR A 113 -11.66 29.37 -9.02
CA TYR A 113 -12.46 28.66 -8.03
C TYR A 113 -11.62 28.37 -6.78
N ARG A 114 -12.29 28.26 -5.64
CA ARG A 114 -11.71 27.86 -4.35
C ARG A 114 -12.61 26.82 -3.70
N PHE A 115 -12.06 26.09 -2.73
CA PHE A 115 -12.88 25.25 -1.87
C PHE A 115 -13.91 26.08 -1.09
N SER A 116 -15.12 25.54 -0.98
CA SER A 116 -16.15 26.02 -0.07
C SER A 116 -15.67 25.90 1.38
N SER A 117 -16.32 26.62 2.30
CA SER A 117 -15.91 26.64 3.72
C SER A 117 -15.91 25.28 4.42
N ASP A 118 -16.63 24.30 3.87
CA ASP A 118 -16.70 22.92 4.33
C ASP A 118 -15.77 21.96 3.56
N ASN A 119 -14.95 22.47 2.63
CA ASN A 119 -14.01 21.72 1.77
C ASN A 119 -14.65 20.61 0.92
N THR A 120 -15.97 20.68 0.67
CA THR A 120 -16.69 19.65 -0.10
C THR A 120 -16.83 20.01 -1.57
N ALA A 121 -16.79 21.30 -1.91
CA ALA A 121 -17.07 21.77 -3.25
C ALA A 121 -16.13 22.90 -3.69
N CYS A 122 -16.00 23.09 -5.00
CA CYS A 122 -15.35 24.23 -5.63
C CYS A 122 -16.39 25.29 -5.98
N GLU A 123 -16.30 26.45 -5.33
CA GLU A 123 -17.10 27.64 -5.61
C GLU A 123 -16.27 28.72 -6.31
N VAL A 124 -16.95 29.66 -6.97
CA VAL A 124 -16.26 30.76 -7.66
C VAL A 124 -15.51 31.61 -6.64
N ASP A 125 -14.21 31.77 -6.83
CA ASP A 125 -13.40 32.68 -6.04
C ASP A 125 -13.52 34.10 -6.58
N ILE A 126 -14.57 34.79 -6.12
CA ILE A 126 -14.83 36.18 -6.49
C ILE A 126 -13.62 37.08 -6.17
N LEU A 127 -12.85 36.76 -5.13
CA LEU A 127 -11.65 37.52 -4.75
C LEU A 127 -10.51 37.34 -5.76
N ALA A 128 -10.29 36.14 -6.28
CA ALA A 128 -9.32 35.90 -7.34
C ALA A 128 -9.70 36.60 -8.66
N MET A 129 -11.00 36.75 -8.94
CA MET A 129 -11.48 37.46 -10.14
C MET A 129 -11.33 38.98 -10.06
N ILE A 130 -11.35 39.56 -8.85
CA ILE A 130 -11.10 40.98 -8.62
C ILE A 130 -9.65 41.27 -8.18
N ALA A 131 -8.82 40.26 -7.94
CA ALA A 131 -7.42 40.40 -7.58
C ALA A 131 -6.58 41.24 -8.58
N PRO A 132 -6.83 41.21 -9.91
CA PRO A 132 -6.15 42.14 -10.80
C PRO A 132 -6.56 43.62 -10.59
N TRP A 133 -7.61 43.90 -9.78
CA TRP A 133 -8.20 45.22 -9.53
C TRP A 133 -8.08 45.62 -8.04
N SER A 134 -7.61 44.73 -7.17
CA SER A 134 -7.50 44.98 -5.72
C SER A 134 -6.23 45.73 -5.33
N ASN A 135 -5.29 45.90 -6.27
CA ASN A 135 -4.12 46.75 -6.09
C ASN A 135 -4.32 48.05 -6.88
N TRP A 136 -4.77 49.12 -6.20
CA TRP A 136 -5.07 50.45 -6.76
C TRP A 136 -3.83 51.21 -7.31
N THR A 137 -2.72 50.51 -7.58
CA THR A 137 -1.46 51.08 -8.05
C THR A 137 -1.11 50.71 -9.50
N ASP A 138 -1.91 49.88 -10.17
CA ASP A 138 -1.58 49.37 -11.52
C ASP A 138 -2.50 49.96 -12.61
N TRP A 139 -2.38 51.27 -12.83
CA TRP A 139 -3.13 52.03 -13.85
C TRP A 139 -2.51 51.93 -15.27
N ASP A 140 -1.37 51.26 -15.41
CA ASP A 140 -0.60 51.17 -16.66
C ASP A 140 -0.65 49.79 -17.32
N LYS A 141 -1.41 48.82 -16.80
CA LYS A 141 -1.66 47.58 -17.52
C LYS A 141 -2.66 47.85 -18.65
N PRO A 142 -2.27 47.78 -19.94
CA PRO A 142 -3.21 47.92 -21.03
C PRO A 142 -4.26 46.81 -20.90
N CYS A 143 -5.54 47.17 -21.01
CA CYS A 143 -6.65 46.24 -21.06
C CYS A 143 -6.37 45.18 -22.14
N GLY A 144 -5.94 43.99 -21.72
CA GLY A 144 -5.79 42.83 -22.60
C GLY A 144 -7.17 42.32 -22.99
N GLY A 145 -7.74 42.88 -24.04
CA GLY A 145 -9.05 42.47 -24.55
C GLY A 145 -9.63 43.49 -25.52
N GLY A 146 -9.17 43.48 -26.77
CA GLY A 146 -9.72 44.29 -27.84
C GLY A 146 -11.17 43.92 -28.12
N PHE A 147 -12.12 44.68 -27.58
CA PHE A 147 -13.46 44.78 -28.13
C PHE A 147 -13.41 45.71 -29.34
N GLN A 148 -13.34 45.12 -30.54
CA GLN A 148 -13.63 45.85 -31.77
C GLN A 148 -15.15 46.07 -31.85
N PHE A 149 -15.59 47.31 -31.69
CA PHE A 149 -16.92 47.73 -32.12
C PHE A 149 -16.94 47.71 -33.65
N ARG A 150 -17.72 46.81 -34.25
CA ARG A 150 -18.08 46.90 -35.67
C ARG A 150 -19.13 48.01 -35.81
N THR A 151 -18.78 49.06 -36.55
CA THR A 151 -19.73 49.97 -37.21
C THR A 151 -20.36 49.31 -38.42
#